data_AF-A0A542GAT5-F1
#
_entry.id   AF-A0A542GAT5-F1
#
_cell.length_a   1.000
_cell.length_b   1.000
_cell.length_c   1.000
_cell.angle_alpha   90.00
_cell.angle_beta   90.00
_cell.angle_gamma   90.00
#
_symmetry.space_group_name_H-M   'P 1'
#
loop_
_entity.id
_entity.type
_entity.pdbx_description
1 polymer ?
#
loop_
_entity_poly.entity_id
_entity_poly.type
_entity_poly.pdbx_seq_one_letter_code
_entity_poly.pdbx_strand_id
1 'polypeptide(L)'
;MQLAILSWDALDERSWPGVSDMEPADVARVLAVYATRVITPRGSTAVSGLELMTALRPPTRATQDPTTGNWVSGHNPGSLGTEPMDPAPPEATPEHPVVVDSGWSGGFLNEEAYQWVRPVDLLADEECTLPYVVGLDLNTAFLAAAARLVVGLSEPDHFRAPTFNPKIPGSWLVDLSPVEVDPRLPSPFTPDGVRPTGPAWYQTHTVAYAQELGYNVAPLEAYLRRETGAYLDPWHDRLKTAYVDTLADLGVTKDLMDVEFLAAMERHKDADPAMAAVLAAIKATVKGGIGKLRERPQGKRYQEGERWPALQRPTWRPDIRAAVISKARVNMHRKLTNMVKMTGLYPLAVLSDCVVYPSPGASPLDFLPYAASGKPQPGGFRLGPTPGLAKLEGVQPMLWAVDLMEQGYNPARHIKGGDAVLDEGE
;
A
#
# COMPACT_ATOMS: atom_id res chain seq x y z
N MET A 1 18.98 -26.31 -9.05
CA MET A 1 17.57 -26.54 -9.44
C MET A 1 16.70 -26.08 -8.27
N GLN A 2 15.84 -25.07 -8.45
CA GLN A 2 14.76 -24.79 -7.51
C GLN A 2 13.50 -25.50 -8.06
N LEU A 3 12.87 -26.34 -7.25
CA LEU A 3 11.62 -27.00 -7.59
C LEU A 3 10.49 -26.28 -6.84
N ALA A 4 9.42 -25.93 -7.54
CA ALA A 4 8.18 -25.48 -6.91
C ALA A 4 7.41 -26.72 -6.41
N ILE A 5 7.39 -26.93 -5.09
CA ILE A 5 6.50 -27.91 -4.46
C ILE A 5 5.47 -27.10 -3.70
N LEU A 6 4.29 -26.99 -4.31
CA LEU A 6 3.19 -26.21 -3.77
C LEU A 6 2.37 -27.09 -2.81
N SER A 7 1.97 -26.53 -1.67
CA SER A 7 1.01 -27.20 -0.79
C SER A 7 -0.35 -27.31 -1.46
N TRP A 8 -1.23 -28.12 -0.88
CA TRP A 8 -2.65 -28.11 -1.25
C TRP A 8 -3.22 -26.68 -1.17
N ASP A 9 -4.11 -26.32 -2.11
CA ASP A 9 -4.71 -24.98 -2.29
C ASP A 9 -3.73 -23.81 -2.45
N ALA A 10 -2.46 -24.04 -2.83
CA ALA A 10 -1.50 -22.96 -3.07
C ALA A 10 -1.82 -22.08 -4.30
N LEU A 11 -2.65 -22.59 -5.22
CA LEU A 11 -3.25 -21.85 -6.32
C LEU A 11 -4.65 -21.40 -5.93
N ASP A 12 -4.77 -20.69 -4.81
CA ASP A 12 -6.04 -20.20 -4.32
C ASP A 12 -6.67 -19.23 -5.34
N GLU A 13 -7.98 -19.36 -5.55
CA GLU A 13 -8.72 -18.59 -6.57
C GLU A 13 -8.63 -17.07 -6.40
N ARG A 14 -8.37 -16.59 -5.17
CA ARG A 14 -8.21 -15.14 -4.90
C ARG A 14 -6.90 -14.59 -5.46
N SER A 15 -5.84 -15.39 -5.39
CA SER A 15 -4.51 -15.02 -5.89
C SER A 15 -4.25 -15.48 -7.32
N TRP A 16 -4.90 -16.56 -7.74
CA TRP A 16 -4.67 -17.27 -9.01
C TRP A 16 -6.00 -17.58 -9.73
N PRO A 17 -6.79 -16.55 -10.08
CA PRO A 17 -8.14 -16.75 -10.60
C PRO A 17 -8.13 -17.58 -11.89
N GLY A 18 -8.99 -18.60 -11.93
CA GLY A 18 -9.19 -19.51 -13.07
C GLY A 18 -8.05 -20.47 -13.36
N VAL A 19 -6.93 -20.44 -12.60
CA VAL A 19 -5.77 -21.30 -12.87
C VAL A 19 -6.08 -22.78 -12.61
N SER A 20 -6.92 -23.06 -11.61
CA SER A 20 -7.33 -24.42 -11.27
C SER A 20 -8.14 -25.12 -12.38
N ASP A 21 -8.78 -24.33 -13.26
CA ASP A 21 -9.58 -24.80 -14.38
C ASP A 21 -8.81 -24.85 -15.72
N MET A 22 -7.53 -24.43 -15.73
CA MET A 22 -6.70 -24.42 -16.93
C MET A 22 -6.14 -25.80 -17.29
N GLU A 23 -5.90 -26.02 -18.57
CA GLU A 23 -5.15 -27.18 -19.04
C GLU A 23 -3.72 -27.21 -18.46
N PRO A 24 -3.12 -28.39 -18.22
CA PRO A 24 -1.81 -28.50 -17.56
C PRO A 24 -0.68 -27.67 -18.20
N ALA A 25 -0.73 -27.48 -19.52
CA ALA A 25 0.25 -26.67 -20.24
C ALA A 25 0.15 -25.18 -19.88
N ASP A 26 -1.06 -24.66 -19.70
CA ASP A 26 -1.28 -23.28 -19.29
C ASP A 26 -0.96 -23.07 -17.82
N VAL A 27 -1.27 -24.03 -16.95
CA VAL A 27 -0.80 -24.00 -15.54
C VAL A 27 0.73 -23.93 -15.48
N ALA A 28 1.43 -24.76 -16.25
CA ALA A 28 2.89 -24.72 -16.33
C ALA A 28 3.40 -23.36 -16.85
N ARG A 29 2.72 -22.76 -17.83
CA ARG A 29 3.03 -21.43 -18.37
C ARG A 29 2.85 -20.33 -17.33
N VAL A 30 1.73 -20.31 -16.62
CA VAL A 30 1.45 -19.35 -15.52
C VAL A 30 2.57 -19.39 -14.49
N LEU A 31 2.90 -20.59 -13.99
CA LEU A 31 3.91 -20.77 -12.96
C LEU A 31 5.32 -20.45 -13.46
N ALA A 32 5.66 -20.80 -14.70
CA ALA A 32 6.96 -20.49 -15.29
C ALA A 32 7.16 -18.98 -15.48
N VAL A 33 6.14 -18.27 -15.97
CA VAL A 33 6.19 -16.81 -16.14
C VAL A 33 6.29 -16.12 -14.79
N TYR A 34 5.44 -16.49 -13.82
CA TYR A 34 5.52 -15.94 -12.48
C TYR A 34 6.88 -16.20 -11.82
N ALA A 35 7.41 -17.43 -11.90
CA ALA A 35 8.71 -17.77 -11.33
C ALA A 35 9.86 -16.96 -11.94
N THR A 36 9.80 -16.73 -13.25
CA THR A 36 10.80 -15.94 -13.98
C THR A 36 10.73 -14.46 -13.60
N ARG A 37 9.52 -13.91 -13.51
CA ARG A 37 9.28 -12.48 -13.25
C ARG A 37 9.42 -12.09 -11.79
N VAL A 38 9.02 -12.97 -10.88
CA VAL A 38 8.91 -12.70 -9.44
C VAL A 38 9.90 -13.56 -8.67
N ILE A 39 9.50 -14.80 -8.37
CA ILE A 39 10.28 -15.81 -7.64
C ILE A 39 9.60 -17.17 -7.82
N THR A 40 10.38 -18.25 -7.80
CA THR A 40 9.82 -19.61 -7.72
C THR A 40 8.84 -19.69 -6.54
N PRO A 41 7.55 -19.99 -6.78
CA PRO A 41 6.56 -19.98 -5.72
C PRO A 41 6.82 -21.14 -4.74
N ARG A 42 6.92 -20.83 -3.44
CA ARG A 42 7.17 -21.79 -2.34
C ARG A 42 6.04 -21.83 -1.30
N GLY A 43 4.90 -21.24 -1.62
CA GLY A 43 3.76 -21.05 -0.74
C GLY A 43 2.79 -20.06 -1.39
N SER A 44 1.94 -19.42 -0.57
CA SER A 44 1.05 -18.37 -1.07
C SER A 44 1.82 -17.20 -1.70
N THR A 45 1.11 -16.38 -2.49
CA THR A 45 1.65 -15.13 -3.05
C THR A 45 2.18 -14.19 -1.95
N ALA A 46 1.52 -14.15 -0.80
CA ALA A 46 1.98 -13.40 0.36
C ALA A 46 3.34 -13.88 0.90
N VAL A 47 3.53 -15.21 1.02
CA VAL A 47 4.82 -15.80 1.40
C VAL A 47 5.88 -15.53 0.33
N SER A 48 5.52 -15.66 -0.95
CA SER A 48 6.41 -15.34 -2.07
C SER A 48 6.89 -13.88 -2.01
N GLY A 49 6.04 -12.95 -1.58
CA GLY A 49 6.38 -11.55 -1.39
C GLY A 49 7.46 -11.34 -0.33
N LEU A 50 7.36 -12.03 0.82
CA LEU A 50 8.40 -12.00 1.88
C LEU A 50 9.69 -12.66 1.43
N GLU A 51 9.58 -13.84 0.83
CA GLU A 51 10.74 -14.59 0.33
C GLU A 51 11.52 -13.81 -0.72
N LEU A 52 10.81 -13.03 -1.54
CA LEU A 52 11.43 -12.13 -2.51
C LEU A 52 12.24 -11.02 -1.83
N MET A 53 11.74 -10.42 -0.74
CA MET A 53 12.49 -9.41 0.01
C MET A 53 13.81 -9.99 0.52
N THR A 54 13.76 -11.17 1.15
CA THR A 54 14.95 -11.88 1.65
C THR A 54 15.89 -12.30 0.52
N ALA A 55 15.36 -12.80 -0.60
CA ALA A 55 16.18 -13.24 -1.73
C ALA A 55 16.94 -12.08 -2.39
N LEU A 56 16.33 -10.90 -2.48
CA LEU A 56 16.95 -9.71 -3.07
C LEU A 56 17.82 -8.91 -2.09
N ARG A 57 17.59 -9.09 -0.79
CA ARG A 57 18.38 -8.51 0.31
C ARG A 57 18.71 -9.62 1.32
N PRO A 58 19.60 -10.56 0.96
CA PRO A 58 19.93 -11.67 1.85
C PRO A 58 20.52 -11.13 3.16
N PRO A 59 20.23 -11.76 4.32
CA PRO A 59 20.65 -11.26 5.63
C PRO A 59 22.17 -11.29 5.80
N THR A 60 22.84 -12.17 5.06
CA THR A 60 24.28 -12.37 5.11
C THR A 60 24.92 -12.33 3.72
N ARG A 61 26.21 -12.00 3.68
CA ARG A 61 27.07 -12.08 2.50
C ARG A 61 28.41 -12.70 2.85
N ALA A 62 29.06 -13.32 1.87
CA ALA A 62 30.43 -13.80 2.06
C ALA A 62 31.35 -12.59 2.37
N THR A 63 32.04 -12.66 3.50
CA THR A 63 32.99 -11.64 3.96
C THR A 63 34.30 -12.34 4.34
N GLN A 64 35.44 -11.74 4.02
CA GLN A 64 36.73 -12.31 4.38
C GLN A 64 37.06 -12.00 5.84
N ASP A 65 37.43 -13.02 6.61
CA ASP A 65 37.97 -12.85 7.95
C ASP A 65 39.39 -12.25 7.85
N PRO A 66 39.63 -11.04 8.43
CA PRO A 66 40.92 -10.37 8.33
C PRO A 66 42.06 -11.11 9.05
N THR A 67 41.74 -11.99 10.00
CA THR A 67 42.74 -12.74 10.79
C THR A 67 43.15 -14.03 10.08
N THR A 68 42.19 -14.76 9.52
CA THR A 68 42.42 -16.09 8.94
C THR A 68 42.47 -16.09 7.41
N GLY A 69 42.00 -15.03 6.75
CA GLY A 69 41.87 -14.94 5.29
C GLY A 69 40.73 -15.80 4.72
N ASN A 70 40.00 -16.55 5.54
CA ASN A 70 38.91 -17.42 5.13
C ASN A 70 37.63 -16.63 4.82
N TRP A 71 36.82 -17.15 3.92
CA TRP A 71 35.48 -16.62 3.66
C TRP A 71 34.49 -17.12 4.71
N VAL A 72 33.86 -16.20 5.42
CA VAL A 72 32.84 -16.47 6.44
C VAL A 72 31.53 -15.77 6.07
N SER A 73 30.43 -16.21 6.70
CA SER A 73 29.15 -15.50 6.60
C SER A 73 29.20 -14.24 7.46
N GLY A 74 29.05 -13.07 6.85
CA GLY A 74 28.99 -11.78 7.55
C GLY A 74 27.67 -11.06 7.27
N HIS A 75 27.32 -10.08 8.10
CA HIS A 75 26.12 -9.26 7.90
C HIS A 75 26.15 -8.57 6.53
N ASN A 76 25.01 -8.56 5.84
CA ASN A 76 24.86 -7.85 4.57
C ASN A 76 24.31 -6.42 4.82
N PRO A 77 25.10 -5.36 4.60
CA PRO A 77 24.64 -4.00 4.84
C PRO A 77 23.36 -3.67 4.05
N GLY A 78 22.39 -3.05 4.72
CA GLY A 78 21.10 -2.73 4.10
C GLY A 78 20.08 -3.88 4.11
N SER A 79 20.38 -5.00 4.75
CA SER A 79 19.44 -6.10 5.02
C SER A 79 18.85 -6.01 6.44
N LEU A 80 17.88 -6.86 6.76
CA LEU A 80 17.29 -6.94 8.10
C LEU A 80 18.08 -7.84 9.07
N GLY A 81 19.20 -8.43 8.64
CA GLY A 81 19.95 -9.39 9.46
C GLY A 81 19.22 -10.73 9.66
N THR A 82 19.81 -11.59 10.48
CA THR A 82 19.31 -12.96 10.74
C THR A 82 18.37 -13.05 11.92
N GLU A 83 18.47 -12.11 12.87
CA GLU A 83 17.72 -12.15 14.12
C GLU A 83 16.38 -11.41 13.97
N PRO A 84 15.29 -11.97 14.51
CA PRO A 84 14.05 -11.22 14.68
C PRO A 84 14.26 -10.06 15.65
N MET A 85 13.45 -9.02 15.48
CA MET A 85 13.55 -7.78 16.25
C MET A 85 12.19 -7.44 16.83
N ASP A 86 12.16 -7.13 18.12
CA ASP A 86 10.95 -6.64 18.77
C ASP A 86 10.66 -5.19 18.32
N PRO A 87 9.39 -4.85 18.06
CA PRO A 87 9.00 -3.51 17.62
C PRO A 87 9.03 -2.52 18.79
N ALA A 88 8.91 -1.22 18.51
CA ALA A 88 8.57 -0.29 19.58
C ALA A 88 7.16 -0.60 20.10
N PRO A 89 6.85 -0.38 21.39
CA PRO A 89 5.49 -0.58 21.92
C PRO A 89 4.36 0.04 21.09
N PRO A 90 4.44 1.30 20.59
CA PRO A 90 3.38 1.86 19.76
C PRO A 90 3.29 1.24 18.35
N GLU A 91 4.31 0.54 17.86
CA GLU A 91 4.32 -0.12 16.54
C GLU A 91 3.69 -1.53 16.59
N ALA A 92 3.61 -2.12 17.78
CA ALA A 92 3.11 -3.46 17.99
C ALA A 92 1.58 -3.57 17.83
N THR A 93 1.08 -4.81 17.77
CA THR A 93 -0.35 -5.09 17.95
C THR A 93 -0.65 -5.25 19.45
N PRO A 94 -1.89 -4.99 19.91
CA PRO A 94 -2.24 -5.08 21.33
C PRO A 94 -1.89 -6.44 21.96
N GLU A 95 -2.02 -7.51 21.19
CA GLU A 95 -1.74 -8.88 21.65
C GLU A 95 -0.26 -9.27 21.68
N HIS A 96 0.66 -8.39 21.25
CA HIS A 96 2.09 -8.67 21.17
C HIS A 96 2.75 -8.74 22.56
N PRO A 97 3.71 -9.66 22.81
CA PRO A 97 4.41 -9.78 24.10
C PRO A 97 4.98 -8.47 24.64
N VAL A 98 5.65 -7.69 23.78
CA VAL A 98 6.20 -6.36 24.16
C VAL A 98 5.15 -5.41 24.76
N VAL A 99 3.88 -5.54 24.37
CA VAL A 99 2.77 -4.75 24.91
C VAL A 99 2.24 -5.37 26.20
N VAL A 100 1.94 -6.67 26.17
CA VAL A 100 1.32 -7.40 27.29
C VAL A 100 2.25 -7.47 28.49
N ASP A 101 3.51 -7.87 28.27
CA ASP A 101 4.50 -8.08 29.33
C ASP A 101 4.96 -6.76 29.97
N SER A 102 4.93 -5.66 29.21
CA SER A 102 5.26 -4.33 29.73
C SER A 102 4.06 -3.59 30.34
N GLY A 103 2.83 -4.06 30.10
CA GLY A 103 1.60 -3.35 30.48
C GLY A 103 1.38 -2.04 29.72
N TRP A 104 1.84 -1.94 28.48
CA TRP A 104 1.81 -0.70 27.69
C TRP A 104 0.38 -0.18 27.47
N SER A 105 0.18 1.11 27.79
CA SER A 105 -1.09 1.82 27.59
C SER A 105 -0.93 3.16 26.85
N GLY A 106 0.24 3.42 26.27
CA GLY A 106 0.60 4.72 25.67
C GLY A 106 0.03 4.98 24.27
N GLY A 107 -0.96 4.19 23.83
CA GLY A 107 -1.53 4.25 22.48
C GLY A 107 -0.69 3.52 21.42
N PHE A 108 -1.22 3.45 20.21
CA PHE A 108 -0.63 2.71 19.09
C PHE A 108 -0.61 3.55 17.82
N LEU A 109 0.34 3.26 16.93
CA LEU A 109 0.29 3.70 15.54
C LEU A 109 -0.96 3.14 14.87
N ASN A 110 -1.70 4.01 14.20
CA ASN A 110 -2.84 3.65 13.38
C ASN A 110 -2.59 4.04 11.91
N GLU A 111 -1.50 3.52 11.35
CA GLU A 111 -1.09 3.78 9.98
C GLU A 111 -1.75 2.78 9.03
N GLU A 112 -3.02 3.02 8.73
CA GLU A 112 -3.81 2.25 7.77
C GLU A 112 -4.18 3.08 6.53
N ALA A 113 -4.64 2.40 5.48
CA ALA A 113 -5.11 3.03 4.26
C ALA A 113 -6.46 3.73 4.51
N TYR A 114 -6.85 4.63 3.60
CA TYR A 114 -8.09 5.38 3.81
C TYR A 114 -9.34 4.50 3.80
N GLN A 115 -10.28 4.81 4.69
CA GLN A 115 -11.67 4.41 4.62
C GLN A 115 -12.50 5.64 4.99
N TRP A 116 -12.78 6.49 4.01
CA TRP A 116 -13.42 7.78 4.24
C TRP A 116 -14.54 8.03 3.23
N VAL A 117 -15.61 8.62 3.72
CA VAL A 117 -16.77 9.08 2.94
C VAL A 117 -17.03 10.53 3.31
N ARG A 118 -17.21 11.38 2.31
CA ARG A 118 -17.55 12.79 2.51
C ARG A 118 -18.94 12.87 3.15
N PRO A 119 -19.13 13.66 4.22
CA PRO A 119 -20.45 13.94 4.75
C PRO A 119 -21.39 14.49 3.66
N VAL A 120 -22.61 13.94 3.57
CA VAL A 120 -23.59 14.27 2.52
C VAL A 120 -24.01 15.74 2.59
N ASP A 121 -24.07 16.30 3.78
CA ASP A 121 -24.38 17.72 4.04
C ASP A 121 -23.33 18.69 3.48
N LEU A 122 -22.15 18.19 3.11
CA LEU A 122 -21.11 18.98 2.48
C LEU A 122 -21.16 18.93 0.95
N LEU A 123 -22.06 18.16 0.32
CA LEU A 123 -22.21 18.14 -1.14
C LEU A 123 -22.80 19.46 -1.64
N ALA A 124 -22.20 20.04 -2.67
CA ALA A 124 -22.76 21.23 -3.31
C ALA A 124 -23.90 20.86 -4.26
N ASP A 125 -24.90 21.74 -4.40
CA ASP A 125 -26.02 21.56 -5.32
C ASP A 125 -25.52 21.30 -6.75
N GLU A 126 -24.48 22.02 -7.19
CA GLU A 126 -23.88 21.84 -8.51
C GLU A 126 -23.25 20.45 -8.69
N GLU A 127 -22.60 19.90 -7.65
CA GLU A 127 -22.04 18.54 -7.71
C GLU A 127 -23.14 17.49 -7.88
N CYS A 128 -24.29 17.69 -7.23
CA CYS A 128 -25.46 16.82 -7.33
C CYS A 128 -26.16 16.88 -8.70
N THR A 129 -25.92 17.92 -9.51
CA THR A 129 -26.43 17.98 -10.90
C THR A 129 -25.58 17.19 -11.90
N LEU A 130 -24.37 16.77 -11.52
CA LEU A 130 -23.51 16.00 -12.40
C LEU A 130 -24.11 14.58 -12.61
N PRO A 131 -24.09 14.05 -13.84
CA PRO A 131 -24.78 12.80 -14.15
C PRO A 131 -24.07 11.55 -13.60
N TYR A 132 -22.75 11.60 -13.41
CA TYR A 132 -21.95 10.42 -13.09
C TYR A 132 -21.05 10.62 -11.88
N VAL A 133 -20.64 9.50 -11.30
CA VAL A 133 -19.43 9.36 -10.49
C VAL A 133 -18.45 8.42 -11.17
N VAL A 134 -17.17 8.73 -11.05
CA VAL A 134 -16.08 7.95 -11.64
C VAL A 134 -15.09 7.56 -10.55
N GLY A 135 -14.83 6.26 -10.44
CA GLY A 135 -13.80 5.69 -9.57
C GLY A 135 -12.43 5.66 -10.27
N LEU A 136 -11.43 6.24 -9.63
CA LEU A 136 -10.03 6.11 -10.02
C LEU A 136 -9.30 5.23 -9.02
N ASP A 137 -8.64 4.18 -9.50
CA ASP A 137 -7.84 3.28 -8.67
C ASP A 137 -6.36 3.40 -9.04
N LEU A 138 -5.48 3.57 -8.06
CA LEU A 138 -4.04 3.65 -8.32
C LEU A 138 -3.44 2.25 -8.47
N ASN A 139 -2.73 2.02 -9.57
CA ASN A 139 -2.04 0.75 -9.79
C ASN A 139 -1.04 0.48 -8.65
N THR A 140 -1.28 -0.56 -7.86
CA THR A 140 -0.34 -1.06 -6.83
C THR A 140 0.22 0.07 -5.94
N ALA A 141 -0.65 0.88 -5.31
CA ALA A 141 -0.24 2.09 -4.60
C ALA A 141 0.85 1.85 -3.53
N PHE A 142 0.76 0.75 -2.79
CA PHE A 142 1.78 0.38 -1.79
C PHE A 142 3.13 0.00 -2.40
N LEU A 143 3.14 -0.63 -3.59
CA LEU A 143 4.37 -0.85 -4.34
C LEU A 143 5.00 0.48 -4.73
N ALA A 144 4.21 1.42 -5.25
CA ALA A 144 4.69 2.76 -5.59
C ALA A 144 5.24 3.52 -4.36
N ALA A 145 4.63 3.35 -3.19
CA ALA A 145 5.10 3.95 -1.95
C ALA A 145 6.40 3.32 -1.43
N ALA A 146 6.62 2.02 -1.66
CA ALA A 146 7.86 1.33 -1.28
C ALA A 146 9.11 1.84 -2.04
N ALA A 147 8.92 2.46 -3.22
CA ALA A 147 10.02 3.00 -4.01
C ALA A 147 10.83 4.06 -3.25
N ARG A 148 12.14 3.86 -3.12
CA ARG A 148 13.08 4.76 -2.42
C ARG A 148 12.69 5.02 -0.96
N LEU A 149 11.94 4.11 -0.35
CA LEU A 149 11.52 4.24 1.04
C LEU A 149 12.69 3.92 1.96
N VAL A 150 13.17 4.93 2.69
CA VAL A 150 14.16 4.74 3.75
C VAL A 150 13.45 4.24 5.01
N VAL A 151 13.86 3.07 5.49
CA VAL A 151 13.32 2.42 6.69
C VAL A 151 14.41 2.16 7.71
N GLY A 152 14.03 1.87 8.95
CA GLY A 152 14.98 1.46 9.98
C GLY A 152 15.51 0.05 9.76
N LEU A 153 16.77 -0.16 10.09
CA LEU A 153 17.45 -1.46 10.06
C LEU A 153 17.94 -1.90 11.44
N SER A 154 17.92 -0.99 12.42
CA SER A 154 18.25 -1.25 13.82
C SER A 154 17.00 -1.37 14.71
N GLU A 155 17.22 -1.75 15.96
CA GLU A 155 16.24 -1.66 17.04
C GLU A 155 15.78 -0.22 17.29
N PRO A 156 14.57 -0.03 17.87
CA PRO A 156 14.09 1.28 18.29
C PRO A 156 14.83 1.81 19.54
N ASP A 157 15.33 3.04 19.44
CA ASP A 157 15.76 3.83 20.59
C ASP A 157 14.65 4.79 21.02
N HIS A 158 14.33 4.85 22.32
CA HIS A 158 13.34 5.76 22.88
C HIS A 158 13.93 7.13 23.23
N PHE A 159 13.23 8.19 22.84
CA PHE A 159 13.60 9.57 23.12
C PHE A 159 12.41 10.36 23.67
N ARG A 160 12.69 11.28 24.60
CA ARG A 160 11.71 12.25 25.12
C ARG A 160 11.99 13.63 24.54
N ALA A 161 10.94 14.29 24.08
CA ALA A 161 10.96 15.59 23.41
C ALA A 161 12.07 15.78 22.36
N PRO A 162 12.30 14.82 21.44
CA PRO A 162 13.31 15.00 20.40
C PRO A 162 12.88 16.05 19.37
N THR A 163 13.86 16.78 18.82
CA THR A 163 13.62 17.62 17.63
C THR A 163 13.23 16.73 16.45
N PHE A 164 12.13 17.05 15.78
CA PHE A 164 11.71 16.29 14.60
C PHE A 164 12.73 16.38 13.47
N ASN A 165 13.05 15.23 12.87
CA ASN A 165 13.88 15.13 11.68
C ASN A 165 13.23 14.18 10.66
N PRO A 166 12.78 14.69 9.49
CA PRO A 166 12.07 13.87 8.51
C PRO A 166 12.96 12.79 7.86
N LYS A 167 14.28 12.84 8.06
CA LYS A 167 15.23 11.85 7.53
C LYS A 167 15.45 10.65 8.45
N ILE A 168 14.94 10.68 9.69
CA ILE A 168 15.08 9.59 10.64
C ILE A 168 13.77 8.81 10.69
N PRO A 169 13.75 7.55 10.21
CA PRO A 169 12.59 6.68 10.34
C PRO A 169 12.28 6.40 11.80
N GLY A 170 11.00 6.46 12.14
CA GLY A 170 10.54 6.18 13.48
C GLY A 170 9.05 6.44 13.67
N SER A 171 8.67 6.34 14.93
CA SER A 171 7.32 6.53 15.45
C SER A 171 7.34 7.72 16.40
N TRP A 172 6.46 8.68 16.21
CA TRP A 172 6.49 9.98 16.87
C TRP A 172 5.15 10.22 17.57
N LEU A 173 5.18 10.51 18.86
CA LEU A 173 4.01 10.99 19.58
C LEU A 173 3.91 12.50 19.38
N VAL A 174 2.90 12.94 18.63
CA VAL A 174 2.71 14.36 18.27
C VAL A 174 1.24 14.73 18.45
N ASP A 175 0.96 15.96 18.86
CA ASP A 175 -0.40 16.51 18.80
C ASP A 175 -0.63 17.19 17.45
N LEU A 176 -1.37 16.53 16.57
CA LEU A 176 -1.80 17.08 15.28
C LEU A 176 -3.27 17.54 15.30
N SER A 177 -3.93 17.52 16.47
CA SER A 177 -5.29 18.02 16.60
C SER A 177 -5.47 19.49 16.22
N PRO A 178 -4.47 20.40 16.37
CA PRO A 178 -4.63 21.78 15.90
C PRO A 178 -4.60 21.95 14.38
N VAL A 179 -4.24 20.89 13.62
CA VAL A 179 -4.15 20.97 12.16
C VAL A 179 -5.56 21.02 11.54
N GLU A 180 -5.86 22.11 10.84
CA GLU A 180 -7.09 22.27 10.08
C GLU A 180 -6.93 21.74 8.65
N VAL A 181 -7.91 20.95 8.23
CA VAL A 181 -8.07 20.42 6.87
C VAL A 181 -9.48 20.76 6.42
N ASP A 182 -9.67 21.08 5.13
CA ASP A 182 -11.01 21.29 4.57
C ASP A 182 -11.86 20.03 4.83
N PRO A 183 -13.06 20.14 5.42
CA PRO A 183 -13.86 18.98 5.82
C PRO A 183 -14.37 18.13 4.64
N ARG A 184 -14.24 18.64 3.40
CA ARG A 184 -14.51 17.90 2.16
C ARG A 184 -13.33 17.05 1.70
N LEU A 185 -12.22 17.06 2.44
CA LEU A 185 -11.07 16.18 2.25
C LEU A 185 -10.89 15.29 3.50
N PRO A 186 -10.45 14.04 3.33
CA PRO A 186 -10.07 13.22 4.47
C PRO A 186 -8.85 13.85 5.19
N SER A 187 -8.83 13.81 6.52
CA SER A 187 -7.62 14.12 7.27
C SER A 187 -6.48 13.16 6.88
N PRO A 188 -5.26 13.64 6.58
CA PRO A 188 -4.13 12.76 6.28
C PRO A 188 -3.54 12.03 7.49
N PHE A 189 -3.99 12.37 8.69
CA PHE A 189 -3.44 11.86 9.93
C PHE A 189 -4.17 10.63 10.46
N THR A 190 -5.31 10.27 9.89
CA THR A 190 -6.13 9.15 10.34
C THR A 190 -6.62 8.33 9.14
N PRO A 191 -6.79 7.02 9.29
CA PRO A 191 -7.29 6.18 8.20
C PRO A 191 -8.77 6.43 7.89
N ASP A 192 -9.56 6.81 8.89
CA ASP A 192 -10.98 7.17 8.72
C ASP A 192 -11.19 8.60 8.19
N GLY A 193 -10.10 9.36 8.00
CA GLY A 193 -10.13 10.75 7.56
C GLY A 193 -10.68 11.73 8.61
N VAL A 194 -10.96 11.30 9.84
CA VAL A 194 -11.43 12.16 10.93
C VAL A 194 -10.27 12.96 11.52
N ARG A 195 -10.48 14.25 11.81
CA ARG A 195 -9.46 15.08 12.45
C ARG A 195 -9.07 14.48 13.82
N PRO A 196 -7.76 14.33 14.13
CA PRO A 196 -7.33 13.86 15.45
C PRO A 196 -7.78 14.83 16.55
N THR A 197 -8.09 14.30 17.74
CA THR A 197 -8.60 15.08 18.89
C THR A 197 -7.57 15.33 19.99
N GLY A 198 -6.35 14.84 19.82
CA GLY A 198 -5.23 15.08 20.74
C GLY A 198 -3.95 14.37 20.26
N PRO A 199 -2.96 14.20 21.16
CA PRO A 199 -1.72 13.48 20.86
C PRO A 199 -1.96 12.04 20.42
N ALA A 200 -1.27 11.62 19.35
CA ALA A 200 -1.27 10.25 18.87
C ALA A 200 0.08 9.88 18.26
N TRP A 201 0.30 8.57 18.07
CA TRP A 201 1.50 8.07 17.40
C TRP A 201 1.34 8.15 15.89
N TYR A 202 2.36 8.71 15.23
CA TYR A 202 2.43 8.86 13.79
C TYR A 202 3.77 8.37 13.25
N GLN A 203 3.77 7.83 12.05
CA GLN A 203 5.01 7.49 11.36
C GLN A 203 5.67 8.77 10.78
N THR A 204 7.01 8.78 10.64
CA THR A 204 7.79 9.93 10.13
C THR A 204 7.18 10.65 8.92
N HIS A 205 6.65 9.93 7.91
CA HIS A 205 6.07 10.54 6.71
C HIS A 205 4.80 11.34 7.01
N THR A 206 3.97 10.86 7.94
CA THR A 206 2.76 11.57 8.38
C THR A 206 3.12 12.87 9.09
N VAL A 207 4.12 12.84 9.96
CA VAL A 207 4.61 14.04 10.68
C VAL A 207 5.31 15.01 9.73
N ALA A 208 6.12 14.50 8.79
CA ALA A 208 6.73 15.32 7.75
C ALA A 208 5.67 16.01 6.89
N TYR A 209 4.58 15.31 6.58
CA TYR A 209 3.47 15.89 5.82
C TYR A 209 2.76 17.03 6.58
N ALA A 210 2.63 16.92 7.91
CA ALA A 210 2.11 18.04 8.71
C ALA A 210 2.99 19.30 8.57
N GLN A 211 4.32 19.16 8.55
CA GLN A 211 5.23 20.29 8.28
C GLN A 211 5.04 20.86 6.87
N GLU A 212 4.87 20.01 5.87
CA GLU A 212 4.62 20.42 4.49
C GLU A 212 3.29 21.17 4.32
N LEU A 213 2.29 20.87 5.16
CA LEU A 213 1.03 21.61 5.26
C LEU A 213 1.17 22.94 6.03
N GLY A 214 2.36 23.27 6.54
CA GLY A 214 2.67 24.53 7.20
C GLY A 214 2.61 24.51 8.73
N TYR A 215 2.50 23.32 9.34
CA TYR A 215 2.34 23.20 10.79
C TYR A 215 3.66 22.91 11.49
N ASN A 216 3.91 23.61 12.60
CA ASN A 216 5.05 23.32 13.46
C ASN A 216 4.76 22.07 14.28
N VAL A 217 5.60 21.06 14.12
CA VAL A 217 5.51 19.80 14.87
C VAL A 217 6.43 19.84 16.09
N ALA A 218 5.89 19.51 17.25
CA ALA A 218 6.63 19.40 18.51
C ALA A 218 6.43 17.98 19.07
N PRO A 219 7.31 17.02 18.73
CA PRO A 219 7.19 15.67 19.26
C PRO A 219 7.32 15.63 20.79
N LEU A 220 6.42 14.90 21.43
CA LEU A 220 6.46 14.63 22.88
C LEU A 220 7.42 13.49 23.19
N GLU A 221 7.37 12.43 22.39
CA GLU A 221 8.20 11.24 22.48
C GLU A 221 8.45 10.68 21.08
N ALA A 222 9.52 9.90 20.92
CA ALA A 222 9.74 9.15 19.70
C ALA A 222 10.49 7.85 19.92
N TYR A 223 10.24 6.87 19.06
CA TYR A 223 11.07 5.68 18.88
C TYR A 223 11.75 5.77 17.52
N LEU A 224 13.07 5.94 17.53
CA LEU A 224 13.86 6.27 16.34
C LEU A 224 14.84 5.15 15.99
N ARG A 225 15.22 5.08 14.70
CA ARG A 225 16.14 4.07 14.18
C ARG A 225 17.47 4.70 13.80
N ARG A 226 18.58 4.16 14.31
CA ARG A 226 19.94 4.67 14.03
C ARG A 226 20.46 4.23 12.68
N GLU A 227 20.27 2.95 12.38
CA GLU A 227 20.64 2.38 11.08
C GLU A 227 19.44 2.44 10.16
N THR A 228 19.66 2.89 8.93
CA THR A 228 18.59 3.09 7.95
C THR A 228 19.02 2.68 6.56
N GLY A 229 18.06 2.35 5.71
CA GLY A 229 18.34 2.01 4.32
C GLY A 229 17.09 1.79 3.48
N ALA A 230 17.28 1.77 2.16
CA ALA A 230 16.23 1.48 1.20
C ALA A 230 16.10 -0.04 1.00
N TYR A 231 15.63 -0.74 2.04
CA TYR A 231 15.51 -2.19 2.07
C TYR A 231 14.61 -2.72 0.95
N LEU A 232 13.47 -2.06 0.71
CA LEU A 232 12.46 -2.48 -0.26
C LEU A 232 12.79 -2.12 -1.72
N ASP A 233 13.85 -1.37 -2.00
CA ASP A 233 14.14 -0.90 -3.38
C ASP A 233 14.27 -2.03 -4.41
N PRO A 234 15.10 -3.07 -4.18
CA PRO A 234 15.17 -4.18 -5.14
C PRO A 234 13.85 -4.94 -5.29
N TRP A 235 13.11 -5.10 -4.19
CA TRP A 235 11.80 -5.74 -4.18
C TRP A 235 10.78 -4.95 -5.00
N HIS A 236 10.77 -3.62 -4.83
CA HIS A 236 9.98 -2.70 -5.63
C HIS A 236 10.33 -2.83 -7.12
N ASP A 237 11.62 -2.73 -7.47
CA ASP A 237 12.06 -2.73 -8.85
C ASP A 237 11.70 -4.05 -9.55
N ARG A 238 11.89 -5.18 -8.87
CA ARG A 238 11.52 -6.51 -9.38
C ARG A 238 10.02 -6.62 -9.65
N LEU A 239 9.18 -6.27 -8.68
CA LEU A 239 7.73 -6.41 -8.81
C LEU A 239 7.13 -5.38 -9.77
N LYS A 240 7.69 -4.17 -9.83
CA LYS A 240 7.31 -3.16 -10.82
C LYS A 240 7.56 -3.66 -12.23
N THR A 241 8.75 -4.22 -12.50
CA THR A 241 9.06 -4.79 -13.82
C THR A 241 8.13 -5.95 -14.13
N ALA A 242 7.94 -6.89 -13.20
CA ALA A 242 7.01 -8.00 -13.37
C ALA A 242 5.59 -7.53 -13.72
N TYR A 243 5.09 -6.52 -13.02
CA TYR A 243 3.77 -5.94 -13.23
C TYR A 243 3.63 -5.29 -14.62
N VAL A 244 4.56 -4.41 -14.98
CA VAL A 244 4.51 -3.65 -16.23
C VAL A 244 4.71 -4.58 -17.44
N ASP A 245 5.64 -5.52 -17.36
CA ASP A 245 5.88 -6.47 -18.45
C ASP A 245 4.67 -7.40 -18.66
N THR A 246 3.99 -7.81 -17.59
CA THR A 246 2.76 -8.62 -17.71
C THR A 246 1.59 -7.81 -18.27
N LEU A 247 1.46 -6.53 -17.92
CA LEU A 247 0.49 -5.65 -18.56
C LEU A 247 0.80 -5.44 -20.05
N ALA A 248 2.07 -5.32 -20.42
CA ALA A 248 2.48 -5.19 -21.82
C ALA A 248 2.14 -6.45 -22.63
N ASP A 249 2.33 -7.65 -22.08
CA ASP A 249 1.89 -8.90 -22.72
C ASP A 249 0.37 -8.95 -22.93
N LEU A 250 -0.39 -8.29 -22.05
CA LEU A 250 -1.85 -8.14 -22.16
C LEU A 250 -2.28 -6.95 -23.05
N GLY A 251 -1.34 -6.32 -23.75
CA GLY A 251 -1.58 -5.22 -24.68
C GLY A 251 -1.69 -3.83 -24.03
N VAL A 252 -1.37 -3.69 -22.75
CA VAL A 252 -1.39 -2.40 -22.02
C VAL A 252 0.03 -1.88 -21.86
N THR A 253 0.50 -1.08 -22.82
CA THR A 253 1.87 -0.52 -22.82
C THR A 253 1.92 0.93 -22.30
N LYS A 254 3.12 1.40 -21.94
CA LYS A 254 3.36 2.72 -21.32
C LYS A 254 3.24 3.90 -22.29
N ASP A 255 3.26 3.63 -23.59
CA ASP A 255 3.24 4.58 -24.69
C ASP A 255 1.85 4.82 -25.27
N LEU A 256 0.84 4.07 -24.80
CA LEU A 256 -0.55 4.30 -25.12
C LEU A 256 -0.99 5.70 -24.70
N MET A 257 -1.71 6.39 -25.58
CA MET A 257 -2.44 7.60 -25.22
C MET A 257 -3.58 7.26 -24.26
N ASP A 258 -4.03 8.22 -23.47
CA ASP A 258 -4.98 7.93 -22.38
C ASP A 258 -6.29 7.26 -22.83
N VAL A 259 -6.82 7.63 -24.00
CA VAL A 259 -7.99 6.97 -24.60
C VAL A 259 -7.69 5.50 -24.95
N GLU A 260 -6.53 5.24 -25.54
CA GLU A 260 -6.09 3.89 -25.92
C GLU A 260 -5.80 3.05 -24.67
N PHE A 261 -5.21 3.65 -23.64
CA PHE A 261 -4.97 3.02 -22.35
C PHE A 261 -6.28 2.60 -21.68
N LEU A 262 -7.30 3.47 -21.64
CA LEU A 262 -8.61 3.12 -21.07
C LEU A 262 -9.25 1.96 -21.85
N ALA A 263 -9.22 2.03 -23.18
CA ALA A 263 -9.77 1.00 -24.06
C ALA A 263 -9.02 -0.34 -23.94
N ALA A 264 -7.70 -0.32 -23.74
CA ALA A 264 -6.90 -1.52 -23.51
C ALA A 264 -7.19 -2.12 -22.13
N MET A 265 -7.27 -1.28 -21.09
CA MET A 265 -7.60 -1.71 -19.72
C MET A 265 -9.00 -2.31 -19.59
N GLU A 266 -9.96 -1.94 -20.43
CA GLU A 266 -11.30 -2.55 -20.43
C GLU A 266 -11.25 -4.02 -20.87
N ARG A 267 -10.38 -4.37 -21.83
CA ARG A 267 -10.34 -5.68 -22.49
C ARG A 267 -9.15 -6.56 -22.13
N HIS A 268 -8.17 -6.04 -21.38
CA HIS A 268 -6.89 -6.73 -21.14
C HIS A 268 -7.05 -8.12 -20.51
N LYS A 269 -8.09 -8.35 -19.70
CA LYS A 269 -8.31 -9.66 -19.04
C LYS A 269 -8.73 -10.75 -20.02
N ASP A 270 -9.36 -10.38 -21.13
CA ASP A 270 -9.86 -11.32 -22.14
C ASP A 270 -8.79 -11.69 -23.17
N ALA A 271 -7.66 -10.96 -23.18
CA ALA A 271 -6.60 -11.14 -24.15
C ALA A 271 -5.84 -12.46 -23.95
N ASP A 272 -5.49 -12.79 -22.70
CA ASP A 272 -4.83 -14.05 -22.33
C ASP A 272 -5.16 -14.39 -20.86
N PRO A 273 -6.05 -15.36 -20.60
CA PRO A 273 -6.45 -15.75 -19.24
C PRO A 273 -5.28 -16.14 -18.33
N ALA A 274 -4.23 -16.76 -18.88
CA ALA A 274 -3.06 -17.13 -18.08
C ALA A 274 -2.24 -15.91 -17.66
N MET A 275 -2.04 -14.93 -18.57
CA MET A 275 -1.34 -13.70 -18.22
C MET A 275 -2.18 -12.81 -17.30
N ALA A 276 -3.51 -12.84 -17.44
CA ALA A 276 -4.42 -12.22 -16.48
C ALA A 276 -4.28 -12.84 -15.07
N ALA A 277 -4.17 -14.17 -14.97
CA ALA A 277 -3.90 -14.85 -13.72
C ALA A 277 -2.51 -14.52 -13.14
N VAL A 278 -1.46 -14.47 -13.97
CA VAL A 278 -0.11 -14.02 -13.53
C VAL A 278 -0.16 -12.58 -13.01
N LEU A 279 -0.87 -11.68 -13.69
CA LEU A 279 -1.03 -10.30 -13.25
C LEU A 279 -1.73 -10.22 -11.88
N ALA A 280 -2.77 -11.02 -11.67
CA ALA A 280 -3.45 -11.13 -10.38
C ALA A 280 -2.51 -11.65 -9.28
N ALA A 281 -1.73 -12.69 -9.57
CA ALA A 281 -0.77 -13.25 -8.62
C ALA A 281 0.34 -12.25 -8.24
N ILE A 282 0.82 -11.44 -9.20
CA ILE A 282 1.78 -10.36 -8.93
C ILE A 282 1.16 -9.31 -7.99
N LYS A 283 -0.09 -8.89 -8.24
CA LYS A 283 -0.81 -7.95 -7.36
C LYS A 283 -0.99 -8.53 -5.95
N ALA A 284 -1.40 -9.79 -5.85
CA ALA A 284 -1.55 -10.49 -4.57
C ALA A 284 -0.21 -10.62 -3.83
N THR A 285 0.91 -10.78 -4.55
CA THR A 285 2.26 -10.83 -3.97
C THR A 285 2.67 -9.50 -3.36
N VAL A 286 2.36 -8.39 -4.02
CA VAL A 286 2.57 -7.03 -3.48
C VAL A 286 1.74 -6.84 -2.20
N LYS A 287 0.42 -7.06 -2.28
CA LYS A 287 -0.51 -6.83 -1.15
C LYS A 287 -0.17 -7.73 0.04
N GLY A 288 -0.06 -9.03 -0.20
CA GLY A 288 0.23 -10.03 0.82
C GLY A 288 1.63 -9.89 1.43
N GLY A 289 2.64 -9.54 0.62
CA GLY A 289 4.00 -9.32 1.11
C GLY A 289 4.09 -8.18 2.12
N ILE A 290 3.43 -7.05 1.84
CA ILE A 290 3.35 -5.92 2.78
C ILE A 290 2.49 -6.27 4.00
N GLY A 291 1.36 -6.96 3.83
CA GLY A 291 0.50 -7.39 4.93
C GLY A 291 1.23 -8.29 5.93
N LYS A 292 2.06 -9.22 5.43
CA LYS A 292 2.82 -10.15 6.26
C LYS A 292 3.88 -9.51 7.17
N LEU A 293 4.26 -8.25 6.91
CA LEU A 293 5.18 -7.49 7.77
C LEU A 293 4.59 -7.21 9.16
N ARG A 294 3.25 -7.26 9.32
CA ARG A 294 2.53 -7.13 10.60
C ARG A 294 1.53 -8.29 10.77
N GLU A 295 1.94 -9.49 10.40
CA GLU A 295 1.07 -10.66 10.53
C GLU A 295 0.68 -10.90 11.99
N ARG A 296 -0.62 -10.92 12.26
CA ARG A 296 -1.23 -11.20 13.58
C ARG A 296 -1.24 -12.70 13.88
N PRO A 297 -1.34 -13.11 15.16
CA PRO A 297 -1.49 -14.52 15.50
C PRO A 297 -2.77 -15.10 14.89
N GLN A 298 -2.72 -16.39 14.52
CA GLN A 298 -3.85 -17.12 13.97
C GLN A 298 -4.36 -18.18 14.95
N GLY A 299 -5.67 -18.39 14.97
CA GLY A 299 -6.32 -19.49 15.69
C GLY A 299 -7.00 -19.09 17.01
N LYS A 300 -8.13 -19.74 17.30
CA LYS A 300 -9.02 -19.41 18.44
C LYS A 300 -8.43 -19.70 19.84
N ARG A 301 -7.26 -20.34 19.92
CA ARG A 301 -6.62 -20.77 21.19
C ARG A 301 -5.41 -19.93 21.57
N TYR A 302 -5.06 -18.93 20.77
CA TYR A 302 -3.96 -18.02 21.08
C TYR A 302 -4.25 -17.24 22.36
N GLN A 303 -3.24 -17.09 23.23
CA GLN A 303 -3.33 -16.25 24.43
C GLN A 303 -2.51 -14.97 24.22
N GLU A 304 -3.07 -13.83 24.64
CA GLU A 304 -2.36 -12.55 24.56
C GLU A 304 -1.01 -12.62 25.28
N GLY A 305 0.04 -12.10 24.64
CA GLY A 305 1.41 -12.15 25.14
C GLY A 305 2.21 -13.39 24.69
N GLU A 306 1.59 -14.44 24.16
CA GLU A 306 2.33 -15.58 23.61
C GLU A 306 3.04 -15.19 22.29
N ARG A 307 4.27 -15.67 22.06
CA ARG A 307 4.91 -15.47 20.75
C ARG A 307 4.28 -16.41 19.71
N TRP A 308 3.95 -15.88 18.53
CA TRP A 308 3.47 -16.67 17.38
C TRP A 308 4.55 -16.83 16.30
N PRO A 309 4.40 -17.80 15.37
CA PRO A 309 5.46 -18.16 14.42
C PRO A 309 6.00 -17.00 13.57
N ALA A 310 5.16 -16.02 13.24
CA ALA A 310 5.59 -14.87 12.43
C ALA A 310 6.65 -14.01 13.13
N LEU A 311 6.64 -13.95 14.47
CA LEU A 311 7.61 -13.19 15.28
C LEU A 311 9.03 -13.78 15.28
N GLN A 312 9.22 -14.96 14.71
CA GLN A 312 10.54 -15.56 14.53
C GLN A 312 11.23 -15.08 13.25
N ARG A 313 10.53 -14.32 12.40
CA ARG A 313 11.05 -13.85 11.12
C ARG A 313 11.66 -12.45 11.27
N PRO A 314 12.88 -12.19 10.77
CA PRO A 314 13.43 -10.83 10.66
C PRO A 314 12.56 -9.87 9.84
N THR A 315 11.71 -10.41 8.96
CA THR A 315 10.77 -9.64 8.12
C THR A 315 9.47 -9.26 8.83
N TRP A 316 9.20 -9.72 10.06
CA TRP A 316 8.10 -9.17 10.84
C TRP A 316 8.52 -7.79 11.35
N ARG A 317 8.12 -6.76 10.59
CA ARG A 317 8.57 -5.37 10.71
C ARG A 317 7.37 -4.43 10.54
N PRO A 318 6.54 -4.29 11.59
CA PRO A 318 5.35 -3.45 11.52
C PRO A 318 5.67 -1.98 11.23
N ASP A 319 6.86 -1.51 11.62
CA ASP A 319 7.36 -0.17 11.34
C ASP A 319 7.60 0.06 9.83
N ILE A 320 8.08 -0.96 9.10
CA ILE A 320 8.24 -0.90 7.63
C ILE A 320 6.87 -0.84 6.96
N ARG A 321 5.91 -1.67 7.42
CA ARG A 321 4.52 -1.63 6.91
C ARG A 321 3.90 -0.25 7.12
N ALA A 322 4.00 0.28 8.34
CA ALA A 322 3.49 1.61 8.68
C ALA A 322 4.12 2.70 7.80
N ALA A 323 5.42 2.62 7.51
CA ALA A 323 6.11 3.57 6.63
C ALA A 323 5.64 3.51 5.17
N VAL A 324 5.33 2.32 4.65
CA VAL A 324 4.76 2.16 3.30
C VAL A 324 3.36 2.77 3.24
N ILE A 325 2.51 2.45 4.22
CA ILE A 325 1.12 2.90 4.24
C ILE A 325 1.01 4.40 4.49
N SER A 326 1.76 4.95 5.45
CA SER A 326 1.78 6.38 5.72
C SER A 326 2.19 7.19 4.49
N LYS A 327 3.24 6.75 3.79
CA LYS A 327 3.68 7.38 2.54
C LYS A 327 2.63 7.26 1.43
N ALA A 328 1.94 6.12 1.32
CA ALA A 328 0.84 5.96 0.38
C ALA A 328 -0.32 6.93 0.68
N ARG A 329 -0.74 7.05 1.94
CA ARG A 329 -1.82 7.95 2.38
C ARG A 329 -1.47 9.42 2.17
N VAL A 330 -0.24 9.81 2.50
CA VAL A 330 0.29 11.17 2.24
C VAL A 330 0.31 11.47 0.74
N ASN A 331 0.78 10.54 -0.09
CA ASN A 331 0.79 10.72 -1.54
C ASN A 331 -0.64 10.84 -2.11
N MET A 332 -1.58 10.05 -1.59
CA MET A 332 -2.99 10.14 -1.95
C MET A 332 -3.55 11.53 -1.59
N HIS A 333 -3.39 11.98 -0.33
CA HIS A 333 -3.87 13.28 0.10
C HIS A 333 -3.30 14.44 -0.74
N ARG A 334 -2.03 14.33 -1.14
CA ARG A 334 -1.38 15.29 -2.04
C ARG A 334 -2.07 15.37 -3.40
N LYS A 335 -2.46 14.22 -3.98
CA LYS A 335 -3.22 14.16 -5.23
C LYS A 335 -4.61 14.77 -5.06
N LEU A 336 -5.31 14.44 -3.98
CA LEU A 336 -6.63 15.00 -3.67
C LEU A 336 -6.58 16.53 -3.55
N THR A 337 -5.62 17.05 -2.78
CA THR A 337 -5.41 18.50 -2.61
C THR A 337 -5.09 19.19 -3.94
N ASN A 338 -4.29 18.55 -4.81
CA ASN A 338 -3.97 19.09 -6.12
C ASN A 338 -5.16 19.05 -7.08
N MET A 339 -6.00 18.01 -7.02
CA MET A 339 -7.26 17.96 -7.78
C MET A 339 -8.14 19.14 -7.40
N VAL A 340 -8.38 19.38 -6.11
CA VAL A 340 -9.15 20.53 -5.63
C VAL A 340 -8.59 21.84 -6.18
N LYS A 341 -7.25 22.04 -6.12
CA LYS A 341 -6.60 23.25 -6.64
C LYS A 341 -6.73 23.43 -8.16
N MET A 342 -6.75 22.33 -8.92
CA MET A 342 -6.73 22.37 -10.39
C MET A 342 -8.12 22.36 -11.02
N THR A 343 -9.09 21.70 -10.39
CA THR A 343 -10.42 21.45 -10.97
C THR A 343 -11.56 21.98 -10.11
N GLY A 344 -11.31 22.31 -8.83
CA GLY A 344 -12.35 22.65 -7.85
C GLY A 344 -13.16 21.44 -7.37
N LEU A 345 -12.92 20.25 -7.90
CA LEU A 345 -13.66 19.03 -7.54
C LEU A 345 -13.10 18.40 -6.28
N TYR A 346 -14.01 17.99 -5.40
CA TYR A 346 -13.70 17.26 -4.17
C TYR A 346 -14.09 15.79 -4.32
N PRO A 347 -13.35 14.87 -3.67
CA PRO A 347 -13.71 13.46 -3.67
C PRO A 347 -15.00 13.23 -2.88
N LEU A 348 -15.81 12.27 -3.30
CA LEU A 348 -16.98 11.78 -2.55
C LEU A 348 -16.59 10.72 -1.54
N ALA A 349 -15.62 9.88 -1.90
CA ALA A 349 -15.13 8.81 -1.04
C ALA A 349 -13.73 8.36 -1.43
N VAL A 350 -13.02 7.78 -0.47
CA VAL A 350 -11.72 7.14 -0.66
C VAL A 350 -11.72 5.81 0.09
N LEU A 351 -11.30 4.74 -0.58
CA LEU A 351 -11.10 3.42 0.00
C LEU A 351 -9.77 2.86 -0.49
N SER A 352 -8.79 2.72 0.42
CA SER A 352 -7.42 2.36 0.12
C SER A 352 -6.80 3.30 -0.94
N ASP A 353 -6.74 2.84 -2.18
CA ASP A 353 -6.16 3.46 -3.36
C ASP A 353 -7.20 3.84 -4.42
N CYS A 354 -8.48 3.56 -4.15
CA CYS A 354 -9.61 3.98 -4.96
C CYS A 354 -10.20 5.30 -4.43
N VAL A 355 -10.42 6.25 -5.33
CA VAL A 355 -11.11 7.52 -5.05
C VAL A 355 -12.27 7.72 -6.02
N VAL A 356 -13.41 8.19 -5.50
CA VAL A 356 -14.60 8.47 -6.30
C VAL A 356 -14.79 9.99 -6.42
N TYR A 357 -14.90 10.48 -7.65
CA TYR A 357 -15.19 11.88 -7.96
C TYR A 357 -16.53 12.02 -8.68
N PRO A 358 -17.27 13.13 -8.46
CA PRO A 358 -18.38 13.48 -9.32
C PRO A 358 -17.84 13.92 -10.69
N SER A 359 -18.58 13.63 -11.77
CA SER A 359 -18.08 13.81 -13.14
C SER A 359 -19.18 14.23 -14.12
N PRO A 360 -18.90 15.18 -15.04
CA PRO A 360 -19.83 15.57 -16.10
C PRO A 360 -20.02 14.48 -17.17
N GLY A 361 -19.12 13.50 -17.23
CA GLY A 361 -19.20 12.38 -18.17
C GLY A 361 -18.73 11.05 -17.56
N ALA A 362 -18.82 9.99 -18.37
CA ALA A 362 -18.55 8.62 -17.95
C ALA A 362 -17.07 8.22 -18.05
N SER A 363 -16.15 9.18 -18.17
CA SER A 363 -14.72 8.92 -18.32
C SER A 363 -13.88 9.75 -17.34
N PRO A 364 -12.75 9.21 -16.84
CA PRO A 364 -11.73 10.01 -16.17
C PRO A 364 -11.31 11.25 -16.96
N LEU A 365 -11.33 11.17 -18.29
CA LEU A 365 -10.93 12.28 -19.17
C LEU A 365 -11.87 13.49 -19.09
N ASP A 366 -13.08 13.31 -18.57
CA ASP A 366 -14.08 14.38 -18.44
C ASP A 366 -13.80 15.34 -17.28
N PHE A 367 -12.93 14.95 -16.33
CA PHE A 367 -12.61 15.77 -15.17
C PHE A 367 -11.13 15.80 -14.76
N LEU A 368 -10.30 14.89 -15.27
CA LEU A 368 -8.87 14.92 -14.96
C LEU A 368 -8.22 16.21 -15.52
N PRO A 369 -7.27 16.82 -14.79
CA PRO A 369 -6.69 18.09 -15.19
C PRO A 369 -5.65 17.90 -16.29
N TYR A 370 -5.97 18.35 -17.52
CA TYR A 370 -5.03 18.45 -18.63
C TYR A 370 -4.63 19.90 -18.88
N ALA A 371 -3.39 20.12 -19.30
CA ALA A 371 -2.95 21.41 -19.82
C ALA A 371 -3.53 21.63 -21.23
N ALA A 372 -3.56 22.88 -21.71
CA ALA A 372 -3.97 23.21 -23.07
C ALA A 372 -3.16 22.49 -24.17
N SER A 373 -1.96 22.02 -23.84
CA SER A 373 -1.12 21.18 -24.72
C SER A 373 -1.57 19.71 -24.81
N GLY A 374 -2.65 19.32 -24.12
CA GLY A 374 -3.15 17.95 -24.05
C GLY A 374 -2.34 17.04 -23.12
N LYS A 375 -1.43 17.58 -22.31
CA LYS A 375 -0.63 16.81 -21.35
C LYS A 375 -1.27 16.80 -19.96
N PRO A 376 -1.28 15.66 -19.24
CA PRO A 376 -1.76 15.62 -17.86
C PRO A 376 -0.98 16.58 -16.96
N GLN A 377 -1.69 17.38 -16.17
CA GLN A 377 -1.05 18.30 -15.22
C GLN A 377 -0.29 17.54 -14.12
N PRO A 378 0.91 17.99 -13.73
CA PRO A 378 1.71 17.32 -12.72
C PRO A 378 1.09 17.49 -11.33
N GLY A 379 1.13 16.43 -10.51
CA GLY A 379 0.72 16.47 -9.10
C GLY A 379 -0.69 15.93 -8.82
N GLY A 380 -1.57 15.89 -9.82
CA GLY A 380 -2.89 15.25 -9.73
C GLY A 380 -2.86 13.73 -10.01
N PHE A 381 -4.03 13.18 -10.31
CA PHE A 381 -4.15 11.84 -10.88
C PHE A 381 -3.74 11.86 -12.36
N ARG A 382 -3.08 10.79 -12.80
CA ARG A 382 -2.64 10.61 -14.18
C ARG A 382 -2.88 9.16 -14.56
N LEU A 383 -3.45 8.93 -15.74
CA LEU A 383 -3.70 7.61 -16.26
C LEU A 383 -2.40 6.91 -16.69
N GLY A 384 -2.37 5.59 -16.57
CA GLY A 384 -1.29 4.77 -17.13
C GLY A 384 -1.03 3.49 -16.34
N PRO A 385 -0.24 2.55 -16.90
CA PRO A 385 -0.07 1.20 -16.36
C PRO A 385 0.98 1.08 -15.26
N THR A 386 1.72 2.13 -14.93
CA THR A 386 2.84 2.07 -13.98
C THR A 386 2.36 2.22 -12.54
N PRO A 387 3.02 1.60 -11.53
CA PRO A 387 2.67 1.79 -10.13
C PRO A 387 2.50 3.27 -9.73
N GLY A 388 1.39 3.58 -9.05
CA GLY A 388 1.02 4.93 -8.59
C GLY A 388 0.31 5.81 -9.63
N LEU A 389 0.14 5.34 -10.87
CA LEU A 389 -0.75 5.94 -11.86
C LEU A 389 -2.17 5.37 -11.73
N ALA A 390 -3.16 6.14 -12.12
CA ALA A 390 -4.57 5.78 -12.04
C ALA A 390 -5.03 4.93 -13.23
N LYS A 391 -6.06 4.13 -12.98
CA LYS A 391 -6.91 3.50 -13.98
C LYS A 391 -8.38 3.77 -13.62
N LEU A 392 -9.27 3.58 -14.60
CA LEU A 392 -10.70 3.55 -14.33
C LEU A 392 -11.03 2.29 -13.52
N GLU A 393 -11.69 2.46 -12.39
CA GLU A 393 -12.20 1.34 -11.58
C GLU A 393 -13.67 1.08 -11.85
N GLY A 394 -14.46 2.13 -12.07
CA GLY A 394 -15.88 2.00 -12.40
C GLY A 394 -16.57 3.34 -12.60
N VAL A 395 -17.77 3.29 -13.15
CA VAL A 395 -18.63 4.45 -13.44
C VAL A 395 -20.03 4.12 -12.98
N GLN A 396 -20.66 5.02 -12.24
CA GLN A 396 -22.04 4.87 -11.77
C GLN A 396 -22.78 6.21 -11.86
N PRO A 397 -24.12 6.23 -11.79
CA PRO A 397 -24.88 7.47 -11.67
C PRO A 397 -24.53 8.24 -10.39
N MET A 398 -24.57 9.57 -10.41
CA MET A 398 -24.35 10.39 -9.20
C MET A 398 -25.36 10.08 -8.09
N LEU A 399 -26.64 9.90 -8.45
CA LEU A 399 -27.70 9.54 -7.50
C LEU A 399 -27.43 8.21 -6.77
N TRP A 400 -26.77 7.25 -7.43
CA TRP A 400 -26.39 5.99 -6.81
C TRP A 400 -25.34 6.19 -5.70
N ALA A 401 -24.37 7.10 -5.93
CA ALA A 401 -23.35 7.38 -4.93
C ALA A 401 -23.95 8.10 -3.72
N VAL A 402 -24.84 9.07 -3.96
CA VAL A 402 -25.53 9.81 -2.89
C VAL A 402 -26.35 8.85 -2.02
N ASP A 403 -27.13 7.95 -2.62
CA ASP A 403 -27.91 6.94 -1.88
C ASP A 403 -27.03 6.04 -0.99
N LEU A 404 -25.88 5.57 -1.51
CA LEU A 404 -24.92 4.80 -0.70
C LEU A 404 -24.34 5.63 0.45
N MET A 405 -23.99 6.89 0.21
CA MET A 405 -23.44 7.78 1.23
C MET A 405 -24.45 8.08 2.34
N GLU A 406 -25.72 8.31 1.99
CA GLU A 406 -26.82 8.51 2.97
C GLU A 406 -27.04 7.27 3.85
N GLN A 407 -26.83 6.07 3.30
CA GLN A 407 -26.87 4.81 4.04
C GLN A 407 -25.59 4.54 4.85
N GLY A 408 -24.57 5.40 4.77
CA GLY A 408 -23.29 5.25 5.45
C GLY A 408 -22.33 4.25 4.80
N TYR A 409 -22.60 3.82 3.57
CA TYR A 409 -21.70 2.98 2.79
C TYR A 409 -20.67 3.83 2.05
N ASN A 410 -19.52 3.23 1.74
CA ASN A 410 -18.47 3.86 0.94
C ASN A 410 -18.66 3.52 -0.55
N PRO A 411 -19.02 4.48 -1.43
CA PRO A 411 -19.20 4.23 -2.86
C PRO A 411 -17.99 3.58 -3.54
N ALA A 412 -16.76 3.85 -3.08
CA ALA A 412 -15.54 3.27 -3.65
C ALA A 412 -15.51 1.74 -3.52
N ARG A 413 -16.20 1.16 -2.52
CA ARG A 413 -16.32 -0.30 -2.35
C ARG A 413 -17.14 -0.96 -3.47
N HIS A 414 -18.10 -0.24 -4.04
CA HIS A 414 -19.09 -0.78 -4.97
C HIS A 414 -18.98 -0.22 -6.39
N ILE A 415 -18.05 0.72 -6.63
CA ILE A 415 -17.97 1.51 -7.86
C ILE A 415 -17.81 0.68 -9.14
N LYS A 416 -17.11 -0.46 -9.04
CA LYS A 416 -16.90 -1.41 -10.15
C LYS A 416 -18.19 -2.05 -10.67
N GLY A 417 -19.26 -2.06 -9.86
CA GLY A 417 -20.50 -2.79 -10.12
C GLY A 417 -20.38 -4.30 -9.84
N GLY A 418 -21.52 -4.94 -9.56
CA GLY A 418 -21.61 -6.40 -9.33
C GLY A 418 -20.98 -6.84 -8.01
N ASP A 419 -21.65 -6.53 -6.88
CA ASP A 419 -21.36 -6.97 -5.49
C ASP A 419 -19.96 -7.55 -5.28
N ALA A 420 -18.96 -6.66 -5.23
CA ALA A 420 -17.62 -6.99 -4.76
C ALA A 420 -17.66 -7.22 -3.23
N VAL A 421 -18.31 -8.30 -2.81
CA VAL A 421 -18.02 -8.97 -1.55
C VAL A 421 -16.72 -9.75 -1.78
N LEU A 422 -15.77 -9.59 -0.86
CA LEU A 422 -14.45 -10.22 -0.77
C LEU A 422 -13.26 -9.29 -1.06
N ASP A 423 -13.08 -8.26 -0.23
CA ASP A 423 -11.72 -7.80 0.08
C ASP A 423 -11.56 -7.31 1.54
N GLU A 424 -12.35 -7.88 2.45
CA GLU A 424 -12.09 -7.78 3.89
C GLU A 424 -11.27 -8.99 4.33
N GLY A 425 -9.97 -8.76 4.43
CA GLY A 425 -9.01 -9.70 4.97
C GLY A 425 -7.76 -8.94 5.36
N GLU A 426 -7.87 -8.15 6.43
CA GLU A 426 -6.71 -7.78 7.27
C GLU A 426 -6.14 -9.02 7.97
#